data_AF-A0A6A6KD52-F1
#
_entry.id   AF-A0A6A6KD52-F1
#
_cell.length_a   1.000
_cell.length_b   1.000
_cell.length_c   1.000
_cell.angle_alpha   90.00
_cell.angle_beta   90.00
_cell.angle_gamma   90.00
#
_symmetry.space_group_name_H-M   'P 1'
#
loop_
_entity.id
_entity.type
_entity.pdbx_description
1 polymer ?
#
loop_
_entity_poly.entity_id
_entity_poly.type
_entity_poly.pdbx_seq_one_letter_code
_entity_poly.pdbx_strand_id
1 'polypeptide(L)'
;MQVKSPENTCLIVVSLSIGSGRNVSQTPSNFTQNANDVKVGDTVKVISGDDKGKIGEVAKIFRHNSTVVVKEINLKTKHVKSREEGEPGQIIKIEAPIHSSNVMLYSKEQNVASRVGHKVLDDGQRVRYLIKTGEVIDSAEYWKKLKEEQNTKTEVAAAS
;
A
#
# COMPACT_ATOMS: atom_id res chain seq x y z
N MET A 1 33.13 21.93 7.00
CA MET A 1 31.85 22.12 7.72
C MET A 1 31.02 20.86 7.51
N GLN A 2 30.69 20.14 8.57
CA GLN A 2 29.95 18.88 8.50
C GLN A 2 28.51 19.15 8.03
N VAL A 3 28.20 18.70 6.81
CA VAL A 3 26.84 18.66 6.29
C VAL A 3 26.10 17.57 7.08
N LYS A 4 25.24 17.97 8.01
CA LYS A 4 24.32 17.05 8.67
C LYS A 4 23.43 16.44 7.59
N SER A 5 23.41 15.11 7.48
CA SER A 5 22.46 14.40 6.63
C SER A 5 21.04 14.84 6.99
N PRO A 6 20.20 15.23 6.03
CA PRO A 6 18.80 15.48 6.32
C PRO A 6 18.06 14.15 6.43
N GLU A 7 18.22 13.46 7.56
CA GLU A 7 17.32 12.38 8.00
C GLU A 7 15.99 12.96 8.49
N ASN A 8 15.44 13.94 7.78
CA ASN A 8 14.12 14.49 8.03
C ASN A 8 13.38 14.52 6.70
N THR A 9 13.13 13.30 6.20
CA THR A 9 12.00 13.08 5.29
C THR A 9 10.80 13.79 5.89
N CYS A 10 10.19 14.70 5.12
CA CYS A 10 8.92 15.30 5.53
C CYS A 10 7.89 14.16 5.51
N LEU A 11 7.81 13.39 6.60
CA LEU A 11 6.56 12.75 6.95
C LEU A 11 5.53 13.87 6.88
N ILE A 12 4.48 13.65 6.11
CA ILE A 12 3.32 14.51 6.12
C ILE A 12 2.89 14.55 7.58
N VAL A 13 3.27 15.59 8.33
CA VAL A 13 2.72 15.84 9.65
C VAL A 13 1.33 16.37 9.38
N VAL A 14 0.41 15.47 9.04
CA VAL A 14 -0.95 15.66 9.50
C VAL A 14 -0.78 15.64 11.01
N SER A 15 -0.79 16.82 11.65
CA SER A 15 -0.91 16.88 13.09
C SER A 15 -2.15 16.07 13.42
N LEU A 16 -1.93 14.89 14.01
CA LEU A 16 -3.02 14.03 14.44
C LEU A 16 -3.87 14.87 15.40
N SER A 17 -5.14 15.05 15.06
CA SER A 17 -6.08 15.69 15.98
C SER A 17 -6.07 14.90 17.29
N ILE A 18 -6.14 15.61 18.41
CA ILE A 18 -6.18 15.00 19.75
C ILE A 18 -7.40 14.07 19.78
N GLY A 19 -7.16 12.76 19.90
CA GLY A 19 -8.21 11.71 19.81
C GLY A 19 -8.13 10.82 18.55
N SER A 20 -7.46 11.25 17.48
CA SER A 20 -7.22 10.43 16.27
C SER A 20 -5.92 9.62 16.32
N GLY A 21 -5.28 9.56 17.50
CA GLY A 21 -4.08 8.76 17.73
C GLY A 21 -4.34 7.27 17.49
N ARG A 22 -3.27 6.51 17.24
CA ARG A 22 -3.37 5.04 17.13
C ARG A 22 -3.91 4.47 18.43
N ASN A 23 -4.91 3.59 18.36
CA ASN A 23 -5.38 2.85 19.52
C ASN A 23 -4.23 2.01 20.09
N VAL A 24 -3.88 2.26 21.35
CA VAL A 24 -2.85 1.52 22.08
C VAL A 24 -3.56 0.48 22.95
N SER A 25 -3.25 -0.80 22.75
CA SER A 25 -3.67 -1.83 23.71
C SER A 25 -2.77 -1.78 24.95
N GLN A 26 -3.19 -2.41 26.04
CA GLN A 26 -2.55 -2.31 27.37
C GLN A 26 -1.05 -2.72 27.42
N THR A 27 -0.49 -3.27 26.33
CA THR A 27 0.96 -3.50 26.17
C THR A 27 1.53 -2.73 24.96
N PRO A 28 2.72 -2.11 25.08
CA PRO A 28 3.29 -1.25 24.04
C PRO A 28 3.69 -1.99 22.75
N SER A 29 3.74 -3.33 22.77
CA SER A 29 4.17 -4.17 21.63
C SER A 29 3.04 -4.53 20.67
N ASN A 30 1.77 -4.44 21.08
CA ASN A 30 0.65 -4.91 20.29
C ASN A 30 -0.29 -3.75 19.94
N PHE A 31 0.15 -2.88 19.02
CA PHE A 31 -0.77 -1.98 18.33
C PHE A 31 -1.89 -2.84 17.72
N THR A 32 -3.16 -2.55 17.98
CA THR A 32 -4.28 -3.27 17.36
C THR A 32 -4.20 -3.10 15.85
N GLN A 33 -3.76 -4.15 15.15
CA GLN A 33 -3.71 -4.18 13.70
C GLN A 33 -5.01 -4.82 13.20
N ASN A 34 -5.73 -4.11 12.34
CA ASN A 34 -6.89 -4.69 11.69
C ASN A 34 -6.44 -5.79 10.71
N ALA A 35 -7.24 -6.84 10.63
CA ALA A 35 -7.09 -7.85 9.59
C ALA A 35 -7.57 -7.24 8.26
N ASN A 36 -6.73 -7.36 7.22
CA ASN A 36 -7.06 -6.93 5.87
C ASN A 36 -6.98 -8.13 4.93
N ASP A 37 -7.91 -8.22 3.99
CA ASP A 37 -7.98 -9.31 3.00
C ASP A 37 -6.99 -9.15 1.84
N VAL A 38 -6.27 -8.03 1.80
CA VAL A 38 -5.38 -7.59 0.71
C VAL A 38 -3.93 -7.54 1.18
N LYS A 39 -2.99 -7.93 0.31
CA LYS A 39 -1.53 -7.89 0.51
C LYS A 39 -0.87 -6.90 -0.45
N VAL A 40 0.37 -6.52 -0.14
CA VAL A 40 1.17 -5.63 -0.99
C VAL A 40 1.44 -6.34 -2.32
N GLY A 41 1.31 -5.62 -3.42
CA GLY A 41 1.48 -6.13 -4.79
C GLY A 41 0.27 -6.89 -5.35
N ASP A 42 -0.83 -7.02 -4.59
CA ASP A 42 -2.09 -7.55 -5.13
C ASP A 42 -2.63 -6.57 -6.19
N THR A 43 -3.24 -7.11 -7.26
CA THR A 43 -3.99 -6.29 -8.23
C THR A 43 -5.44 -6.16 -7.77
N VAL A 44 -5.92 -4.93 -7.66
CA VAL A 44 -7.22 -4.61 -7.11
C VAL A 44 -8.02 -3.69 -8.02
N LYS A 45 -9.34 -3.80 -7.95
CA LYS A 45 -10.29 -2.90 -8.60
C LYS A 45 -11.02 -2.08 -7.54
N VAL A 46 -11.15 -0.78 -7.77
CA VAL A 46 -11.90 0.13 -6.89
C VAL A 46 -13.41 -0.03 -7.10
N ILE A 47 -14.14 -0.23 -6.01
CA ILE A 47 -15.58 -0.50 -5.98
C ILE A 47 -16.38 0.79 -5.79
N SER A 48 -15.88 1.67 -4.93
CA SER A 48 -16.54 2.89 -4.48
C SER A 48 -15.53 4.04 -4.31
N GLY A 49 -16.03 5.27 -4.40
CA GLY A 49 -15.24 6.50 -4.42
C GLY A 49 -15.10 7.09 -5.82
N ASP A 50 -14.30 8.16 -5.92
CA ASP A 50 -14.15 8.94 -7.16
C ASP A 50 -13.49 8.13 -8.28
N ASP A 51 -12.56 7.25 -7.92
CA ASP A 51 -11.82 6.39 -8.84
C ASP A 51 -12.50 5.04 -9.11
N LYS A 52 -13.83 4.96 -8.95
CA LYS A 52 -14.60 3.72 -9.14
C LYS A 52 -14.33 3.09 -10.50
N GLY A 53 -14.06 1.79 -10.49
CA GLY A 53 -13.86 0.98 -11.68
C GLY A 53 -12.41 0.92 -12.17
N LYS A 54 -11.53 1.83 -11.72
CA LYS A 54 -10.10 1.76 -12.03
C LYS A 54 -9.45 0.54 -11.37
N ILE A 55 -8.43 0.02 -12.04
CA ILE A 55 -7.66 -1.14 -11.62
C ILE A 55 -6.24 -0.66 -11.34
N GLY A 56 -5.64 -1.15 -10.26
CA GLY A 56 -4.28 -0.79 -9.88
C GLY A 56 -3.64 -1.84 -8.99
N GLU A 57 -2.34 -1.65 -8.74
CA GLU A 57 -1.55 -2.54 -7.87
C GLU A 57 -1.33 -1.87 -6.50
N VAL A 58 -1.42 -2.65 -5.43
CA VAL A 58 -1.24 -2.14 -4.06
C VAL A 58 0.24 -1.86 -3.78
N ALA A 59 0.58 -0.59 -3.56
CA ALA A 59 1.94 -0.17 -3.25
C ALA A 59 2.27 -0.32 -1.74
N LYS A 60 1.37 0.14 -0.86
CA LYS A 60 1.58 0.15 0.60
C LYS A 60 0.27 -0.11 1.35
N ILE A 61 0.37 -0.67 2.56
CA ILE A 61 -0.78 -0.97 3.42
C ILE A 61 -0.55 -0.40 4.82
N PHE A 62 -1.55 0.32 5.34
CA PHE A 62 -1.60 0.84 6.68
C PHE A 62 -2.65 0.09 7.51
N ARG A 63 -2.19 -0.91 8.28
CA ARG A 63 -3.07 -1.84 9.01
C ARG A 63 -3.83 -1.21 10.19
N HIS A 64 -3.31 -0.12 10.76
CA HIS A 64 -3.95 0.57 11.88
C HIS A 64 -5.22 1.33 11.45
N ASN A 65 -5.25 1.86 10.22
CA ASN A 65 -6.38 2.58 9.66
C ASN A 65 -7.21 1.74 8.67
N SER A 66 -6.80 0.48 8.41
CA SER A 66 -7.37 -0.33 7.33
C SER A 66 -7.36 0.37 5.96
N THR A 67 -6.30 1.12 5.66
CA THR A 67 -6.17 1.82 4.37
C THR A 67 -5.03 1.26 3.53
N VAL A 68 -5.19 1.32 2.21
CA VAL A 68 -4.24 0.86 1.20
C VAL A 68 -3.87 2.01 0.26
N VAL A 69 -2.64 2.06 -0.22
CA VAL A 69 -2.20 2.96 -1.29
C VAL A 69 -2.08 2.14 -2.55
N VAL A 70 -2.76 2.57 -3.61
CA VAL A 70 -2.83 1.87 -4.89
C VAL A 70 -2.20 2.78 -5.95
N LYS A 71 -1.36 2.19 -6.82
CA LYS A 71 -0.64 2.94 -7.85
C LYS A 71 -1.60 3.69 -8.76
N GLU A 72 -1.30 4.96 -9.06
CA GLU A 72 -2.04 5.84 -9.97
C GLU A 72 -3.52 6.12 -9.60
N ILE A 73 -3.94 5.75 -8.38
CA ILE A 73 -5.30 5.92 -7.88
C ILE A 73 -5.29 6.93 -6.73
N ASN A 74 -6.36 7.72 -6.60
CA ASN A 74 -6.55 8.74 -5.57
C ASN A 74 -5.39 9.75 -5.54
N LEU A 75 -5.03 10.26 -6.72
CA LEU A 75 -3.96 11.22 -6.89
C LEU A 75 -4.35 12.58 -6.31
N LYS A 76 -3.50 13.12 -5.46
CA LYS A 76 -3.64 14.47 -4.89
C LYS A 76 -2.47 15.35 -5.30
N THR A 77 -2.79 16.55 -5.75
CA THR A 77 -1.78 17.56 -6.06
C THR A 77 -1.24 18.16 -4.77
N LYS A 78 0.06 17.98 -4.53
CA LYS A 78 0.79 18.55 -3.41
C LYS A 78 1.78 19.59 -3.91
N HIS A 79 1.61 20.81 -3.43
CA HIS A 79 2.59 21.88 -3.62
C HIS A 79 3.72 21.70 -2.62
N VAL A 80 4.93 21.48 -3.10
CA VAL A 80 6.13 21.31 -2.28
C VAL A 80 6.96 22.58 -2.39
N LYS A 81 7.14 23.25 -1.25
CA LYS A 81 8.03 24.40 -1.14
C LYS A 81 9.48 23.93 -1.21
N SER A 82 10.32 24.71 -1.88
CA SER A 82 11.77 24.49 -1.88
C SER A 82 12.33 24.54 -0.45
N ARG A 83 13.33 23.71 -0.18
CA ARG A 83 13.99 23.60 1.12
C ARG A 83 15.41 24.18 1.11
N GLU A 84 16.05 24.23 -0.05
CA GLU A 84 17.44 24.65 -0.22
C GLU A 84 17.53 25.82 -1.20
N GLU A 85 18.50 26.71 -0.97
CA GLU A 85 18.75 27.86 -1.83
C GLU A 85 19.24 27.36 -3.21
N GLY A 86 18.38 27.49 -4.22
CA GLY A 86 18.68 27.11 -5.60
C GLY A 86 17.70 26.11 -6.23
N GLU A 87 16.90 25.40 -5.43
CA GLU A 87 15.89 24.49 -5.98
C GLU A 87 14.55 25.22 -6.22
N PRO A 88 13.91 25.05 -7.40
CA PRO A 88 12.57 25.57 -7.62
C PRO A 88 11.52 24.75 -6.84
N GLY A 89 10.45 25.42 -6.39
CA GLY A 89 9.29 24.73 -5.84
C GLY A 89 8.63 23.81 -6.85
N GLN A 90 8.05 22.69 -6.40
CA GLN A 90 7.51 21.65 -7.28
C GLN A 90 6.04 21.36 -7.00
N ILE A 91 5.29 21.05 -8.06
CA ILE A 91 3.91 20.55 -7.97
C ILE A 91 3.94 19.05 -8.22
N ILE A 92 3.82 18.27 -7.15
CA ILE A 92 3.94 16.80 -7.20
C ILE A 92 2.55 16.19 -7.08
N LYS A 93 2.24 15.19 -7.92
CA LYS A 93 1.05 14.35 -7.73
C LYS A 93 1.44 13.15 -6.88
N ILE A 94 0.81 13.02 -5.72
CA ILE A 94 1.05 11.89 -4.80
C ILE A 94 -0.17 11.00 -4.70
N GLU A 95 0.04 9.71 -4.55
CA GLU A 95 -1.02 8.73 -4.30
C GLU A 95 -1.48 8.83 -2.85
N ALA A 96 -2.78 8.97 -2.63
CA ALA A 96 -3.37 9.03 -1.31
C ALA A 96 -4.04 7.69 -0.93
N PRO A 97 -4.05 7.32 0.37
CA PRO A 97 -4.64 6.07 0.82
C PRO A 97 -6.16 6.03 0.59
N ILE A 98 -6.66 4.86 0.21
CA ILE A 98 -8.08 4.49 0.12
C ILE A 98 -8.40 3.42 1.17
N HIS A 99 -9.64 3.36 1.67
CA HIS A 99 -10.04 2.34 2.64
C HIS A 99 -10.09 0.94 2.00
N SER A 100 -9.64 -0.10 2.72
CA SER A 100 -9.53 -1.47 2.20
C SER A 100 -10.87 -2.07 1.79
N SER A 101 -11.98 -1.64 2.40
CA SER A 101 -13.33 -2.08 2.02
C SER A 101 -13.76 -1.61 0.62
N ASN A 102 -13.12 -0.57 0.07
CA ASN A 102 -13.49 0.03 -1.20
C ASN A 102 -12.73 -0.60 -2.38
N VAL A 103 -11.95 -1.65 -2.12
CA VAL A 103 -11.19 -2.37 -3.14
C VAL A 103 -11.54 -3.86 -3.12
N MET A 104 -11.55 -4.48 -4.31
CA MET A 104 -11.75 -5.92 -4.50
C MET A 104 -10.57 -6.50 -5.27
N LEU A 105 -10.20 -7.75 -4.98
CA LEU A 105 -9.17 -8.46 -5.74
C LEU A 105 -9.64 -8.66 -7.19
N TYR A 106 -8.71 -8.47 -8.12
CA TYR A 106 -8.99 -8.50 -9.55
C TYR A 106 -8.15 -9.58 -10.24
N SER A 107 -8.81 -10.50 -10.94
CA SER A 107 -8.15 -11.45 -11.85
C SER A 107 -7.83 -10.75 -13.17
N LYS A 108 -6.56 -10.75 -13.57
CA LYS A 108 -6.13 -10.25 -14.88
C LYS A 108 -6.53 -11.21 -16.01
N GLU A 109 -6.59 -12.49 -15.72
CA GLU A 109 -6.90 -13.52 -16.71
C GLU A 109 -8.36 -13.43 -17.17
N GLN A 110 -9.28 -13.36 -16.21
CA GLN A 110 -10.73 -13.37 -16.49
C GLN A 110 -11.33 -11.97 -16.50
N ASN A 111 -10.56 -10.93 -16.17
CA ASN A 111 -11.01 -9.55 -16.04
C ASN A 111 -12.19 -9.35 -15.06
N VAL A 112 -12.26 -10.19 -14.03
CA VAL A 112 -13.33 -10.20 -13.04
C VAL A 112 -12.80 -9.82 -11.66
N ALA A 113 -13.52 -8.91 -10.99
CA ALA A 113 -13.34 -8.62 -9.57
C ALA A 113 -14.18 -9.57 -8.71
N SER A 114 -13.59 -10.12 -7.65
CA SER A 114 -14.27 -11.08 -6.78
C SER A 114 -13.84 -10.99 -5.31
N ARG A 115 -14.66 -11.61 -4.44
CA ARG A 115 -14.35 -11.81 -3.02
C ARG A 115 -13.29 -12.90 -2.86
N VAL A 116 -12.55 -12.83 -1.77
CA VAL A 116 -11.53 -13.80 -1.42
C VAL A 116 -12.11 -14.96 -0.62
N GLY A 117 -11.66 -16.17 -0.92
CA GLY A 117 -11.82 -17.37 -0.11
C GLY A 117 -10.47 -17.93 0.31
N HIS A 118 -10.47 -18.88 1.24
CA HIS A 118 -9.27 -19.61 1.67
C HIS A 118 -9.39 -21.09 1.36
N LYS A 119 -8.33 -21.68 0.80
CA LYS A 119 -8.23 -23.11 0.51
C LYS A 119 -6.92 -23.65 1.06
N VAL A 120 -6.92 -24.93 1.44
CA VAL A 120 -5.70 -25.67 1.78
C VAL A 120 -5.32 -26.48 0.54
N LEU A 121 -4.07 -26.34 0.08
CA LEU A 121 -3.52 -27.14 -1.02
C LEU A 121 -3.03 -28.51 -0.49
N ASP A 122 -2.75 -29.43 -1.40
CA ASP A 122 -2.26 -30.77 -1.05
C ASP A 122 -0.91 -30.72 -0.33
N ASP A 123 -0.11 -29.68 -0.57
CA ASP A 123 1.14 -29.38 0.12
C ASP A 123 0.94 -28.93 1.59
N GLY A 124 -0.30 -28.82 2.07
CA GLY A 124 -0.67 -28.31 3.39
C GLY A 124 -0.65 -26.78 3.51
N GLN A 125 -0.33 -26.06 2.44
CA GLN A 125 -0.29 -24.59 2.44
C GLN A 125 -1.69 -23.97 2.37
N ARG A 126 -1.95 -22.98 3.23
CA ARG A 126 -3.19 -22.19 3.21
C ARG A 126 -3.02 -21.00 2.25
N VAL A 127 -3.81 -20.99 1.19
CA VAL A 127 -3.76 -19.97 0.13
C VAL A 127 -5.08 -19.22 -0.02
N ARG A 128 -5.00 -17.97 -0.48
CA ARG A 128 -6.15 -17.18 -0.92
C ARG A 128 -6.52 -17.55 -2.36
N TYR A 129 -7.82 -17.66 -2.63
CA TYR A 129 -8.36 -17.85 -3.98
C TYR A 129 -9.54 -16.92 -4.25
N LEU A 130 -9.81 -16.67 -5.53
CA LEU A 130 -10.95 -15.87 -5.99
C LEU A 130 -12.20 -16.76 -6.07
N ILE A 131 -13.28 -16.38 -5.37
CA ILE A 131 -14.49 -17.23 -5.30
C ILE A 131 -15.16 -17.39 -6.67
N LYS A 132 -15.10 -16.36 -7.52
CA LYS A 132 -15.79 -16.39 -8.83
C LYS A 132 -15.04 -17.21 -9.89
N THR A 133 -13.70 -17.16 -9.87
CA THR A 133 -12.88 -17.80 -10.91
C THR A 133 -12.22 -19.09 -10.43
N GLY A 134 -12.09 -19.28 -9.12
CA GLY A 134 -11.32 -20.39 -8.54
C GLY A 134 -9.81 -20.19 -8.57
N GLU A 135 -9.33 -19.08 -9.14
CA GLU A 135 -7.91 -18.78 -9.30
C GLU A 135 -7.22 -18.54 -7.95
N VAL A 136 -6.04 -19.15 -7.78
CA VAL A 136 -5.22 -19.00 -6.57
C VAL A 136 -4.29 -17.80 -6.73
N ILE A 137 -4.28 -16.91 -5.72
CA ILE A 137 -3.59 -15.61 -5.78
C ILE A 137 -2.22 -15.67 -5.10
N ASP A 138 -2.13 -16.43 -4.02
CA ASP A 138 -0.91 -16.51 -3.22
C ASP A 138 0.06 -17.52 -3.84
N SER A 139 1.29 -17.09 -4.14
CA SER A 139 2.39 -17.99 -4.47
C SER A 139 3.39 -18.09 -3.31
N ALA A 140 4.00 -19.26 -3.14
CA ALA A 140 4.94 -19.52 -2.03
C ALA A 140 6.18 -18.60 -2.06
N GLU A 141 6.60 -18.18 -3.26
CA GLU A 141 7.80 -17.37 -3.46
C GLU A 141 7.55 -15.87 -3.52
N TYR A 142 6.29 -15.46 -3.47
CA TYR A 142 5.85 -14.08 -3.66
C TYR A 142 6.59 -13.06 -2.78
N TRP A 143 6.79 -13.39 -1.50
CA TRP A 143 7.48 -12.53 -0.54
C TRP A 143 8.95 -12.34 -0.85
N LYS A 144 9.63 -13.36 -1.40
CA LYS A 144 11.04 -13.25 -1.80
C LYS A 144 11.17 -12.26 -2.95
N LYS A 145 10.32 -12.42 -3.97
CA LYS A 145 10.25 -11.54 -5.14
C LYS A 145 10.03 -10.08 -4.75
N LEU A 146 9.04 -9.80 -3.89
CA LEU A 146 8.77 -8.43 -3.44
C LEU A 146 9.96 -7.81 -2.68
N LYS A 147 10.69 -8.61 -1.90
CA LYS A 147 11.84 -8.11 -1.13
C LYS A 147 13.02 -7.76 -2.06
N GLU A 148 13.27 -8.59 -3.06
CA GLU A 148 14.29 -8.36 -4.08
C GLU A 148 13.98 -7.12 -4.95
N GLU A 149 12.70 -6.95 -5.34
CA GLU A 149 12.23 -5.74 -6.03
C GLU A 149 12.38 -4.45 -5.20
N GLN A 150 12.33 -4.54 -3.86
CA GLN A 150 12.59 -3.37 -3.01
C GLN A 150 14.07 -3.06 -2.88
N ASN A 151 14.92 -4.08 -2.75
CA ASN A 151 16.37 -3.88 -2.67
C ASN A 151 16.90 -3.21 -3.94
N THR A 152 16.53 -3.74 -5.10
CA THR A 152 16.91 -3.17 -6.42
C THR A 152 16.43 -1.72 -6.59
N LYS A 153 15.20 -1.39 -6.19
CA LYS A 153 14.71 0.01 -6.22
C LYS A 153 15.51 0.93 -5.29
N THR A 154 15.93 0.43 -4.13
CA THR A 154 16.70 1.21 -3.15
C THR A 154 18.12 1.45 -3.66
N GLU A 155 18.74 0.47 -4.31
CA GLU A 155 20.07 0.59 -4.93
C GLU A 155 20.05 1.57 -6.10
N VAL A 156 19.06 1.49 -6.99
CA VAL A 156 18.90 2.45 -8.10
C VAL A 156 18.70 3.87 -7.56
N ALA A 157 17.85 4.03 -6.53
CA ALA A 157 17.63 5.33 -5.90
C ALA A 157 18.85 5.88 -5.15
N ALA A 158 19.76 5.02 -4.68
CA ALA A 158 21.02 5.44 -4.05
C ALA A 158 22.12 5.76 -5.07
N ALA A 159 22.03 5.22 -6.28
CA ALA A 159 22.95 5.49 -7.39
C ALA A 159 22.54 6.71 -8.24
N SER A 160 21.31 7.22 -8.07
CA SER A 160 20.74 8.39 -8.74
C SER A 160 20.88 9.64 -7.89
#